data_AF-A0A1L8DDK1-F1
#
_entry.id   AF-A0A1L8DDK1-F1
#
_cell.length_a   1.000
_cell.length_b   1.000
_cell.length_c   1.000
_cell.angle_alpha   90.00
_cell.angle_beta   90.00
_cell.angle_gamma   90.00
#
_symmetry.space_group_name_H-M   'P 1'
#
loop_
_entity.id
_entity.type
_entity.pdbx_description
1 polymer ?
#
loop_
_entity_poly.entity_id
_entity_poly.type
_entity_poly.pdbx_seq_one_letter_code
_entity_poly.pdbx_strand_id
1 'polypeptide(L)'
;MVDRLVNSEANARRIAMVESCFGSSGQPLALPGRVLVGEGVLTKMCRKRAKSRQFFLFNDILVYGNIVIGKKKYNKQHIIPLEEVQLQGLEDNAQYQNGWLIRTTTKSFAVYAATSTEKQEWMAHINKCIDDLLRKSGKKPVVNHAAVWVPDNEAQICMHCKKTQFTMLVRRHHCRNCGAVVCGPCSSKKFLLPHQSSKPVRVCLDCYDSLSNAKTEQRKNTVVAPNSATNSAPNAKSNNNTQDSSAEDDSDDDEEQKETHDEPKFYGDADKNDEK
;
A
#
# COMPACT_ATOMS: atom_id res chain seq x y z
N MET A 1 16.73 5.33 19.73
CA MET A 1 16.19 4.00 20.14
C MET A 1 16.43 2.98 19.04
N VAL A 2 15.93 3.22 17.82
CA VAL A 2 16.31 2.46 16.62
C VAL A 2 17.84 2.50 16.38
N ASP A 3 18.48 3.65 16.60
CA ASP A 3 19.93 3.81 16.39
C ASP A 3 20.82 2.88 17.24
N ARG A 4 20.33 2.36 18.38
CA ARG A 4 21.05 1.36 19.18
C ARG A 4 20.99 -0.05 18.58
N LEU A 5 19.95 -0.33 17.79
CA LEU A 5 19.75 -1.62 17.14
C LEU A 5 20.37 -1.67 15.74
N VAL A 6 20.65 -0.50 15.15
CA VAL A 6 21.37 -0.35 13.89
C VAL A 6 22.69 -1.12 13.99
N ASN A 7 22.87 -2.08 13.09
CA ASN A 7 24.04 -2.97 13.00
C ASN A 7 24.22 -3.97 14.16
N SER A 8 23.23 -4.14 15.05
CA SER A 8 23.28 -5.25 16.02
C SER A 8 23.14 -6.61 15.33
N GLU A 9 23.90 -7.62 15.78
CA GLU A 9 23.73 -9.00 15.30
C GLU A 9 22.30 -9.51 15.51
N ALA A 10 21.65 -9.07 16.59
CA ALA A 10 20.26 -9.41 16.89
C ALA A 10 19.30 -8.83 15.85
N ASN A 11 19.54 -7.61 15.33
CA ASN A 11 18.77 -7.07 14.22
C ASN A 11 19.04 -7.86 12.93
N ALA A 12 20.31 -8.10 12.58
CA ALA A 12 20.66 -8.85 11.37
C ALA A 12 20.01 -10.24 11.34
N ARG A 13 20.04 -10.97 12.47
CA ARG A 13 19.36 -12.27 12.63
C ARG A 13 17.86 -12.18 12.41
N ARG A 14 17.19 -11.16 12.98
CA ARG A 14 15.75 -10.94 12.80
C ARG A 14 15.39 -10.66 11.33
N ILE A 15 16.15 -9.82 10.64
CA ILE A 15 15.90 -9.53 9.21
C ILE A 15 16.07 -10.80 8.37
N ALA A 16 17.13 -11.59 8.60
CA ALA A 16 17.36 -12.85 7.91
C ALA A 16 16.23 -13.87 8.14
N MET A 17 15.65 -13.90 9.35
CA MET A 17 14.47 -14.72 9.62
C MET A 17 13.26 -14.30 8.78
N VAL A 18 12.99 -12.99 8.66
CA VAL A 18 11.90 -12.49 7.81
C VAL A 18 12.11 -12.88 6.35
N GLU A 19 13.31 -12.70 5.81
CA GLU A 19 13.66 -13.12 4.45
C GLU A 19 13.46 -14.62 4.24
N SER A 20 13.92 -15.43 5.20
CA SER A 20 13.75 -16.89 5.15
C SER A 20 12.28 -17.31 5.11
N CYS A 21 11.39 -16.59 5.78
CA CYS A 21 9.96 -16.90 5.75
C CYS A 21 9.32 -16.62 4.36
N PHE A 22 9.83 -15.65 3.60
CA PHE A 22 9.39 -15.43 2.21
C PHE A 22 10.09 -16.35 1.20
N GLY A 23 11.27 -16.86 1.57
CA GLY A 23 12.07 -17.78 0.75
C GLY A 23 12.44 -17.17 -0.60
N SER A 24 12.57 -18.01 -1.63
CA SER A 24 12.94 -17.60 -2.99
C SER A 24 11.90 -16.72 -3.70
N SER A 25 10.69 -16.59 -3.15
CA SER A 25 9.64 -15.73 -3.69
C SER A 25 9.73 -14.28 -3.22
N GLY A 26 10.53 -14.02 -2.17
CA GLY A 26 10.75 -12.69 -1.61
C GLY A 26 11.95 -11.97 -2.21
N GLN A 27 11.95 -10.66 -2.08
CA GLN A 27 13.10 -9.79 -2.29
C GLN A 27 13.92 -9.69 -1.00
N PRO A 28 15.26 -9.53 -1.12
CA PRO A 28 16.12 -9.23 0.02
C PRO A 28 15.70 -7.93 0.73
N LEU A 29 15.70 -7.98 2.05
CA LEU A 29 15.38 -6.90 2.97
C LEU A 29 16.62 -6.40 3.70
N ALA A 30 17.69 -7.18 3.85
CA ALA A 30 18.91 -6.75 4.53
C ALA A 30 19.60 -5.60 3.78
N LEU A 31 19.63 -4.40 4.39
CA LEU A 31 20.41 -3.24 3.92
C LEU A 31 21.15 -2.59 5.10
N PRO A 32 22.32 -1.96 4.87
CA PRO A 32 23.01 -1.17 5.88
C PRO A 32 22.09 -0.11 6.49
N GLY A 33 22.05 -0.01 7.81
CA GLY A 33 21.20 0.95 8.51
C GLY A 33 19.72 0.58 8.64
N ARG A 34 19.25 -0.48 7.97
CA ARG A 34 17.86 -0.95 8.09
C ARG A 34 17.66 -1.76 9.37
N VAL A 35 16.59 -1.45 10.09
CA VAL A 35 16.23 -2.07 11.37
C VAL A 35 14.81 -2.57 11.31
N LEU A 36 14.58 -3.81 11.77
CA LEU A 36 13.23 -4.30 12.03
C LEU A 36 12.71 -3.69 13.34
N VAL A 37 11.69 -2.83 13.22
CA VAL A 37 11.08 -2.07 14.31
C VAL A 37 9.90 -2.80 14.90
N GLY A 38 9.10 -3.51 14.10
CA GLY A 38 8.01 -4.31 14.64
C GLY A 38 7.44 -5.32 13.67
N GLU A 39 6.71 -6.30 14.18
CA GLU A 39 6.03 -7.31 13.38
C GLU A 39 4.74 -7.77 14.04
N GLY A 40 3.78 -8.23 13.25
CA GLY A 40 2.51 -8.73 13.76
C GLY A 40 1.49 -8.98 12.65
N VAL A 41 0.37 -9.60 13.02
CA VAL A 41 -0.74 -9.83 12.09
C VAL A 41 -1.69 -8.65 12.14
N LEU A 42 -2.08 -8.15 10.97
CA LEU A 42 -3.18 -7.20 10.85
C LEU A 42 -4.21 -7.73 9.86
N THR A 43 -5.47 -7.42 10.10
CA THR A 43 -6.55 -7.72 9.17
C THR A 43 -6.60 -6.65 8.09
N LYS A 44 -6.23 -7.00 6.86
CA LYS A 44 -6.25 -6.08 5.72
C LYS A 44 -7.59 -6.15 4.98
N MET A 45 -8.24 -5.01 4.79
CA MET A 45 -9.42 -4.96 3.92
C MET A 45 -9.02 -5.16 2.46
N CYS A 46 -9.57 -6.20 1.85
CA CYS A 46 -9.47 -6.45 0.41
C CYS A 46 -10.86 -6.25 -0.22
N ARG A 47 -10.93 -6.31 -1.56
CA ARG A 47 -12.17 -5.98 -2.30
C ARG A 47 -13.35 -6.86 -1.91
N LYS A 48 -13.11 -8.17 -1.75
CA LYS A 48 -14.14 -9.18 -1.46
C LYS A 48 -14.29 -9.48 0.03
N ARG A 49 -13.16 -9.66 0.72
CA ARG A 49 -13.12 -10.07 2.13
C ARG A 49 -11.94 -9.43 2.85
N ALA A 50 -12.10 -9.23 4.15
CA ALA A 50 -10.98 -8.97 5.03
C ALA A 50 -10.09 -10.22 5.08
N LYS A 51 -8.76 -10.03 5.04
CA LYS A 51 -7.81 -11.15 5.12
C LYS A 51 -6.66 -10.80 6.06
N SER A 52 -6.27 -11.73 6.91
CA SER A 52 -5.10 -11.58 7.77
C SER A 52 -3.81 -11.58 6.96
N ARG A 53 -2.89 -10.68 7.30
CA ARG A 53 -1.59 -10.52 6.66
C ARG A 53 -0.54 -10.32 7.72
N GLN A 54 0.62 -10.93 7.52
CA GLN A 54 1.77 -10.63 8.35
C GLN A 54 2.37 -9.30 7.88
N PHE A 55 2.54 -8.36 8.79
CA PHE A 55 3.21 -7.08 8.58
C PHE A 55 4.54 -7.05 9.31
N PHE A 56 5.51 -6.36 8.71
CA PHE A 56 6.83 -6.07 9.26
C PHE A 56 7.13 -4.60 9.02
N LEU A 57 7.27 -3.84 10.10
CA LEU A 57 7.72 -2.46 10.07
C LEU A 57 9.24 -2.42 10.17
N PHE A 58 9.88 -1.91 9.14
CA PHE A 58 11.26 -1.46 9.20
C PHE A 58 11.31 0.05 9.38
N ASN A 59 12.48 0.58 9.72
CA ASN A 59 12.66 2.02 9.90
C ASN A 59 12.55 2.84 8.60
N ASP A 60 12.59 2.21 7.43
CA ASP A 60 12.52 2.86 6.11
C ASP A 60 11.42 2.30 5.17
N ILE A 61 10.95 1.09 5.44
CA ILE A 61 9.92 0.39 4.63
C ILE A 61 8.88 -0.30 5.52
N LEU A 62 7.65 -0.43 5.01
CA LEU A 62 6.64 -1.34 5.52
C LEU A 62 6.55 -2.54 4.58
N VAL A 63 6.65 -3.75 5.12
CA VAL A 63 6.54 -5.00 4.36
C VAL A 63 5.32 -5.77 4.83
N TYR A 64 4.57 -6.39 3.91
CA TYR A 64 3.53 -7.33 4.28
C TYR A 64 3.38 -8.47 3.27
N GLY A 65 2.79 -9.58 3.69
CA GLY A 65 2.56 -10.74 2.83
C GLY A 65 1.40 -11.62 3.29
N ASN A 66 1.00 -12.57 2.44
CA ASN A 66 0.02 -13.58 2.80
C ASN A 66 0.65 -14.58 3.77
N ILE A 67 -0.15 -15.02 4.75
CA ILE A 67 0.22 -16.08 5.68
C ILE A 67 -0.10 -17.42 5.02
N VAL A 68 0.93 -18.20 4.71
CA VAL A 68 0.78 -19.58 4.19
C VAL A 68 0.85 -20.56 5.36
N ILE A 69 1.88 -20.40 6.19
CA ILE A 69 2.06 -21.12 7.45
C ILE A 69 2.58 -20.12 8.47
N GLY A 70 1.79 -19.85 9.51
CA GLY A 70 2.14 -18.86 10.54
C GLY A 70 3.58 -19.03 11.05
N LYS A 71 4.33 -17.93 11.10
CA LYS A 71 5.75 -17.86 11.54
C LYS A 71 6.74 -18.74 10.76
N LYS A 72 6.32 -19.41 9.69
CA LYS A 72 7.16 -20.34 8.91
C LYS A 72 7.25 -19.97 7.44
N LYS A 73 6.12 -19.59 6.82
CA LYS A 73 6.06 -19.35 5.38
C LYS A 73 5.07 -18.24 5.03
N TYR A 74 5.57 -17.25 4.30
CA TYR A 74 4.81 -16.14 3.74
C TYR A 74 5.00 -16.08 2.22
N ASN A 75 4.05 -15.52 1.49
CA ASN A 75 4.18 -15.25 0.05
C ASN A 75 3.57 -13.89 -0.32
N LYS A 76 3.65 -13.50 -1.59
CA LYS A 76 3.15 -12.21 -2.10
C LYS A 76 3.71 -11.03 -1.29
N GLN A 77 5.04 -10.98 -1.20
CA GLN A 77 5.73 -9.91 -0.49
C GLN A 77 5.43 -8.57 -1.17
N HIS A 78 4.94 -7.61 -0.38
CA HIS A 78 4.77 -6.22 -0.77
C HIS A 78 5.69 -5.35 0.07
N ILE A 79 6.48 -4.50 -0.58
CA ILE A 79 7.40 -3.57 0.06
C ILE A 79 6.95 -2.15 -0.27
N ILE A 80 6.72 -1.34 0.77
CA ILE A 80 6.24 0.04 0.65
C ILE A 80 7.26 0.96 1.31
N PRO A 81 7.89 1.89 0.59
CA PRO A 81 8.71 2.94 1.18
C PRO A 81 7.89 3.79 2.15
N LEU A 82 8.37 3.97 3.38
CA LEU A 82 7.65 4.75 4.39
C LEU A 82 7.55 6.23 4.03
N GLU A 83 8.47 6.77 3.23
CA GLU A 83 8.40 8.15 2.73
C GLU A 83 7.15 8.45 1.88
N GLU A 84 6.49 7.41 1.36
CA GLU A 84 5.25 7.51 0.59
C GLU A 84 3.99 7.24 1.42
N VAL A 85 4.14 6.94 2.72
CA VAL A 85 3.05 6.52 3.58
C VAL A 85 2.46 7.70 4.33
N GLN A 86 1.13 7.78 4.34
CA GLN A 86 0.38 8.59 5.28
C GLN A 86 -0.66 7.73 5.99
N LEU A 87 -0.76 7.87 7.31
CA LEU A 87 -1.77 7.19 8.11
C LEU A 87 -2.99 8.08 8.32
N GLN A 88 -4.17 7.47 8.35
CA GLN A 88 -5.41 8.14 8.70
C GLN A 88 -6.27 7.18 9.54
N GLY A 89 -6.60 7.57 10.78
CA GLY A 89 -7.49 6.76 11.62
C GLY A 89 -8.86 6.59 10.96
N LEU A 90 -9.46 5.40 11.16
CA LEU A 90 -10.86 5.16 10.82
C LEU A 90 -11.70 5.17 12.10
N GLU A 91 -12.92 5.65 11.95
CA GLU A 91 -13.95 5.56 12.97
C GLU A 91 -14.45 4.11 13.09
N ASP A 92 -14.69 3.71 14.32
CA ASP A 92 -15.21 2.39 14.61
C ASP A 92 -16.70 2.32 14.26
N ASN A 93 -17.14 1.15 13.81
CA ASN A 93 -18.54 0.85 13.56
C ASN A 93 -18.90 -0.55 14.07
N ALA A 94 -20.15 -0.97 13.86
CA ALA A 94 -20.65 -2.26 14.35
C ALA A 94 -19.88 -3.47 13.81
N GLN A 95 -19.28 -3.36 12.61
CA GLN A 95 -18.61 -4.47 11.94
C GLN A 95 -17.08 -4.39 12.06
N TYR A 96 -16.52 -3.19 12.11
CA TYR A 96 -15.09 -2.97 12.08
C TYR A 96 -14.66 -1.96 13.13
N GLN A 97 -13.73 -2.37 13.99
CA GLN A 97 -13.14 -1.56 15.05
C GLN A 97 -11.62 -1.56 14.93
N ASN A 98 -10.97 -0.58 15.55
CA ASN A 98 -9.51 -0.47 15.59
C ASN A 98 -8.88 -0.35 14.19
N GLY A 99 -9.56 0.37 13.28
CA GLY A 99 -9.11 0.55 11.90
C GLY A 99 -8.29 1.81 11.64
N TRP A 100 -7.43 1.76 10.62
CA TRP A 100 -6.80 2.93 9.99
C TRP A 100 -6.49 2.66 8.51
N LEU A 101 -6.33 3.73 7.74
CA LEU A 101 -5.85 3.70 6.37
C LEU A 101 -4.34 3.82 6.34
N ILE A 102 -3.71 2.96 5.54
CA ILE A 102 -2.35 3.14 5.04
C ILE A 102 -2.51 3.69 3.62
N ARG A 103 -2.23 4.99 3.46
CA ARG A 103 -2.30 5.69 2.18
C ARG A 103 -0.93 5.68 1.52
N THR A 104 -0.87 5.30 0.25
CA THR A 104 0.38 5.29 -0.55
C THR A 104 0.13 5.87 -1.94
N THR A 105 1.19 6.13 -2.70
CA THR A 105 1.07 6.64 -4.08
C THR A 105 0.44 5.62 -5.04
N THR A 106 0.68 4.33 -4.78
CA THR A 106 0.33 3.22 -5.69
C THR A 106 -0.97 2.51 -5.28
N LYS A 107 -1.15 2.24 -3.97
CA LYS A 107 -2.28 1.46 -3.44
C LYS A 107 -2.55 1.81 -1.97
N SER A 108 -3.67 2.46 -1.72
CA SER A 108 -4.16 2.74 -0.37
C SER A 108 -5.11 1.65 0.10
N PHE A 109 -5.08 1.31 1.38
CA PHE A 109 -5.93 0.27 1.95
C PHE A 109 -6.18 0.45 3.45
N ALA A 110 -7.30 -0.09 3.93
CA ALA A 110 -7.61 -0.17 5.35
C ALA A 110 -6.97 -1.42 5.97
N VAL A 111 -6.52 -1.27 7.21
CA VAL A 111 -6.11 -2.36 8.09
C VAL A 111 -6.77 -2.20 9.45
N TYR A 112 -6.91 -3.30 10.17
CA TYR A 112 -7.52 -3.37 11.50
C TYR A 112 -6.61 -4.22 12.40
N ALA A 113 -6.41 -3.75 13.63
CA ALA A 113 -5.76 -4.51 14.70
C ALA A 113 -6.82 -5.21 15.57
N ALA A 114 -6.41 -6.20 16.37
CA ALA A 114 -7.36 -6.87 17.26
C ALA A 114 -7.79 -5.98 18.41
N THR A 115 -6.89 -5.11 18.88
CA THR A 115 -7.17 -4.21 20.01
C THR A 115 -6.87 -2.75 19.69
N SER A 116 -7.48 -1.84 20.46
CA SER A 116 -7.21 -0.39 20.35
C SER A 116 -5.76 -0.06 20.70
N THR A 117 -5.18 -0.76 21.69
CA THR A 117 -3.77 -0.63 22.06
C THR A 117 -2.86 -0.96 20.88
N GLU A 118 -3.08 -2.10 20.22
CA GLU A 118 -2.29 -2.49 19.06
C GLU A 118 -2.42 -1.48 17.91
N LYS A 119 -3.63 -0.97 17.63
CA LYS A 119 -3.82 0.12 16.65
C LYS A 119 -2.95 1.32 17.02
N GLN A 120 -2.98 1.76 18.27
CA GLN A 120 -2.21 2.91 18.73
C GLN A 120 -0.71 2.66 18.60
N GLU A 121 -0.21 1.49 19.00
CA GLU A 121 1.22 1.14 18.91
C GLU A 121 1.70 1.07 17.46
N TRP A 122 0.96 0.41 16.56
CA TRP A 122 1.29 0.36 15.14
C TRP A 122 1.33 1.75 14.53
N MET A 123 0.29 2.55 14.73
CA MET A 123 0.23 3.91 14.17
C MET A 123 1.35 4.79 14.73
N ALA A 124 1.63 4.73 16.03
CA ALA A 124 2.70 5.51 16.66
C ALA A 124 4.07 5.13 16.11
N HIS A 125 4.38 3.84 16.00
CA HIS A 125 5.66 3.36 15.48
C HIS A 125 5.86 3.70 14.01
N ILE A 126 4.84 3.53 13.17
CA ILE A 126 4.90 3.89 11.76
C ILE A 126 5.13 5.40 11.61
N ASN A 127 4.34 6.25 12.29
CA ASN A 127 4.49 7.70 12.22
C ASN A 127 5.89 8.15 12.68
N LYS A 128 6.40 7.58 13.78
CA LYS A 128 7.75 7.86 14.27
C LYS A 128 8.83 7.53 13.23
N CYS A 129 8.72 6.39 12.55
CA CYS A 129 9.65 6.04 11.48
C CYS A 129 9.56 7.01 10.30
N ILE A 130 8.35 7.39 9.88
CA ILE A 130 8.13 8.38 8.81
C ILE A 130 8.76 9.73 9.18
N ASP A 131 8.48 10.24 10.38
CA ASP A 131 9.00 11.52 10.86
C ASP A 131 10.54 11.52 10.91
N ASP A 132 11.14 10.44 11.41
CA ASP A 132 12.59 10.27 11.46
C ASP A 132 13.22 10.25 10.05
N LEU A 133 12.59 9.56 9.09
CA LEU A 133 13.05 9.53 7.69
C LEU A 133 12.96 10.89 7.01
N LEU A 134 11.82 11.58 7.15
CA LEU A 134 11.61 12.89 6.54
C LEU A 134 12.58 13.92 7.11
N ARG A 135 12.79 13.90 8.44
CA ARG A 135 13.78 14.75 9.10
C ARG A 135 15.20 14.48 8.60
N LYS A 136 15.60 13.22 8.47
CA LYS A 136 16.95 12.83 8.01
C LYS A 136 17.19 13.14 6.52
N SER A 137 16.16 13.00 5.68
CA SER A 137 16.25 13.20 4.23
C SER A 137 16.00 14.64 3.78
N GLY A 138 15.35 15.47 4.61
CA GLY A 138 14.90 16.81 4.23
C GLY A 138 13.75 16.82 3.20
N LYS A 139 13.17 15.65 2.88
CA LYS A 139 12.04 15.53 1.94
C LYS A 139 10.75 16.02 2.60
N LYS A 140 9.81 16.48 1.77
CA LYS A 140 8.45 16.82 2.20
C LYS A 140 7.54 15.58 2.13
N PRO A 141 6.51 15.49 2.98
CA PRO A 141 5.51 14.42 2.88
C PRO A 141 4.83 14.39 1.51
N VAL A 142 4.54 13.19 1.02
CA VAL A 142 3.70 12.99 -0.16
C VAL A 142 2.26 13.39 0.15
N VAL A 143 1.62 14.14 -0.75
CA VAL A 143 0.23 14.60 -0.58
C VAL A 143 -0.77 13.87 -1.49
N ASN A 144 -0.30 13.34 -2.62
CA ASN A 144 -1.13 12.66 -3.60
C ASN A 144 -1.05 11.14 -3.40
N HIS A 145 -2.13 10.56 -2.90
CA HIS A 145 -2.23 9.13 -2.63
C HIS A 145 -3.29 8.48 -3.53
N ALA A 146 -3.11 7.19 -3.84
CA ALA A 146 -4.12 6.41 -4.52
C ALA A 146 -5.43 6.36 -3.70
N ALA A 147 -6.57 6.27 -4.38
CA ALA A 147 -7.85 6.13 -3.70
C ALA A 147 -7.95 4.78 -2.97
N VAL A 148 -8.64 4.78 -1.82
CA VAL A 148 -9.08 3.56 -1.15
C VAL A 148 -10.30 3.03 -1.91
N TRP A 149 -10.30 1.74 -2.23
CA TRP A 149 -11.40 1.14 -2.97
C TRP A 149 -12.54 0.79 -2.04
N VAL A 150 -13.76 1.09 -2.49
CA VAL A 150 -14.97 0.68 -1.77
C VAL A 150 -15.10 -0.85 -1.86
N PRO A 151 -15.27 -1.55 -0.72
CA PRO A 151 -15.51 -2.99 -0.70
C PRO A 151 -16.74 -3.41 -1.52
N ASP A 152 -16.69 -4.60 -2.13
CA ASP A 152 -17.75 -5.07 -3.02
C ASP A 152 -19.09 -5.30 -2.30
N ASN A 153 -19.05 -5.70 -1.03
CA ASN A 153 -20.22 -5.93 -0.19
C ASN A 153 -20.94 -4.62 0.19
N GLU A 154 -20.23 -3.50 0.25
CA GLU A 154 -20.80 -2.17 0.51
C GLU A 154 -21.48 -1.57 -0.73
N ALA A 155 -21.20 -2.08 -1.92
CA ALA A 155 -21.74 -1.58 -3.18
C ALA A 155 -22.65 -2.60 -3.87
N GLN A 156 -23.96 -2.55 -3.58
CA GLN A 156 -24.97 -3.38 -4.24
C GLN A 156 -25.45 -2.80 -5.58
N ILE A 157 -25.26 -1.50 -5.81
CA ILE A 157 -25.68 -0.77 -7.02
C ILE A 157 -24.51 0.09 -7.50
N CYS A 158 -24.39 0.27 -8.81
CA CYS A 158 -23.37 1.13 -9.42
C CYS A 158 -23.38 2.53 -8.82
N MET A 159 -22.22 2.98 -8.35
CA MET A 159 -22.08 4.24 -7.62
C MET A 159 -22.22 5.49 -8.50
N HIS A 160 -22.14 5.39 -9.83
CA HIS A 160 -22.42 6.53 -10.73
C HIS A 160 -23.86 6.53 -11.23
N CYS A 161 -24.28 5.52 -12.00
CA CYS A 161 -25.61 5.57 -12.62
C CYS A 161 -26.75 5.35 -11.63
N LYS A 162 -26.48 4.76 -10.44
CA LYS A 162 -27.47 4.37 -9.42
C LYS A 162 -28.62 3.48 -9.93
N LYS A 163 -28.53 2.96 -11.16
CA LYS A 163 -29.55 2.17 -11.85
C LYS A 163 -29.18 0.69 -11.95
N THR A 164 -27.89 0.41 -12.17
CA THR A 164 -27.42 -0.96 -12.38
C THR A 164 -27.17 -1.64 -11.04
N GLN A 165 -28.02 -2.61 -10.69
CA GLN A 165 -27.77 -3.52 -9.57
C GLN A 165 -26.71 -4.56 -9.97
N PHE A 166 -25.79 -4.83 -9.06
CA PHE A 166 -24.76 -5.85 -9.28
C PHE A 166 -25.30 -7.24 -8.93
N THR A 167 -24.98 -8.22 -9.78
CA THR A 167 -25.38 -9.62 -9.64
C THR A 167 -24.24 -10.52 -10.08
N MET A 168 -24.42 -11.84 -10.06
CA MET A 168 -23.40 -12.77 -10.58
C MET A 168 -23.12 -12.57 -12.09
N LEU A 169 -24.11 -12.09 -12.85
CA LEU A 169 -23.97 -11.78 -14.27
C LEU A 169 -23.48 -10.34 -14.50
N VAL A 170 -23.92 -9.41 -13.64
CA VAL A 170 -23.53 -8.00 -13.73
C VAL A 170 -22.35 -7.72 -12.79
N ARG A 171 -21.14 -7.86 -13.34
CA ARG A 171 -19.88 -7.75 -12.59
C ARG A 171 -19.62 -6.33 -12.07
N ARG A 172 -19.03 -6.25 -10.88
CA ARG A 172 -18.47 -5.03 -10.29
C ARG A 172 -17.15 -4.66 -10.94
N HIS A 173 -16.88 -3.36 -11.05
CA HIS A 173 -15.58 -2.84 -11.42
C HIS A 173 -15.21 -1.66 -10.53
N HIS A 174 -13.92 -1.47 -10.26
CA HIS A 174 -13.46 -0.29 -9.53
C HIS A 174 -12.79 0.72 -10.46
N CYS A 175 -13.09 2.00 -10.25
CA CYS A 175 -12.30 3.08 -10.81
C CYS A 175 -10.95 3.18 -10.09
N ARG A 176 -9.83 3.11 -10.82
CA ARG A 176 -8.49 3.20 -10.21
C ARG A 176 -8.18 4.60 -9.65
N ASN A 177 -8.84 5.64 -10.17
CA ASN A 177 -8.63 7.01 -9.72
C ASN A 177 -9.40 7.35 -8.45
N CYS A 178 -10.70 7.02 -8.38
CA CYS A 178 -11.57 7.41 -7.24
C CYS A 178 -11.99 6.25 -6.33
N GLY A 179 -11.69 5.00 -6.66
CA GLY A 179 -12.01 3.83 -5.84
C GLY A 179 -13.47 3.38 -5.85
N ALA A 180 -14.37 4.11 -6.51
CA ALA A 180 -15.80 3.79 -6.59
C ALA A 180 -16.06 2.46 -7.33
N VAL A 181 -17.12 1.76 -6.93
CA VAL A 181 -17.64 0.53 -7.56
C VAL A 181 -18.70 0.88 -8.61
N VAL A 182 -18.44 0.46 -9.84
CA VAL A 182 -19.11 0.97 -11.04
C VAL A 182 -19.39 -0.16 -12.03
N CYS A 183 -20.44 -0.03 -12.84
CA CYS A 183 -20.74 -1.00 -13.89
C CYS A 183 -19.83 -0.80 -15.12
N GLY A 184 -19.84 -1.78 -16.03
CA GLY A 184 -19.06 -1.75 -17.27
C GLY A 184 -19.29 -0.48 -18.10
N PRO A 185 -20.55 -0.10 -18.38
CA PRO A 185 -20.88 1.13 -19.12
C PRO A 185 -20.33 2.41 -18.46
N CYS A 186 -20.42 2.54 -17.14
CA CYS A 186 -19.91 3.70 -16.40
C CYS A 186 -18.37 3.75 -16.28
N SER A 187 -17.66 2.76 -16.82
CA SER A 187 -16.20 2.66 -16.73
C SER A 187 -15.57 2.09 -18.00
N SER A 188 -16.14 2.40 -19.16
CA SER A 188 -15.69 1.88 -20.45
C SER A 188 -14.33 2.42 -20.91
N LYS A 189 -13.77 3.41 -20.21
CA LYS A 189 -12.51 4.07 -20.55
C LYS A 189 -11.35 3.65 -19.66
N LYS A 190 -10.14 3.84 -20.17
CA LYS A 190 -8.88 3.65 -19.45
C LYS A 190 -8.06 4.92 -19.51
N PHE A 191 -7.33 5.22 -18.45
CA PHE A 191 -6.44 6.37 -18.34
C PHE A 191 -5.09 5.95 -17.76
N LEU A 192 -3.99 6.58 -18.19
CA LEU A 192 -2.68 6.31 -17.62
C LEU A 192 -2.54 7.05 -16.30
N LEU A 193 -2.38 6.30 -15.21
CA LEU A 193 -2.11 6.83 -13.87
C LEU A 193 -0.65 6.48 -13.52
N PRO A 194 0.33 7.37 -13.79
CA PRO A 194 1.76 7.01 -13.77
C PRO A 194 2.25 6.46 -12.42
N HIS A 195 1.69 6.96 -11.32
CA HIS A 195 2.03 6.50 -9.97
C HIS A 195 1.42 5.15 -9.59
N GLN A 196 0.48 4.62 -10.39
CA GLN A 196 -0.19 3.35 -10.10
C GLN A 196 0.12 2.27 -11.15
N SER A 197 0.39 2.65 -12.40
CA SER A 197 0.69 1.72 -13.49
C SER A 197 1.42 2.40 -14.65
N SER A 198 2.30 1.64 -15.31
CA SER A 198 2.90 2.02 -16.59
C SER A 198 1.93 1.89 -17.78
N LYS A 199 0.79 1.20 -17.60
CA LYS A 199 -0.23 0.96 -18.62
C LYS A 199 -1.54 1.70 -18.26
N PRO A 200 -2.37 2.07 -19.26
CA PRO A 200 -3.69 2.63 -18.97
C PRO A 200 -4.56 1.67 -18.16
N VAL A 201 -5.13 2.18 -17.06
CA VAL A 201 -6.01 1.43 -16.15
C VAL A 201 -7.44 1.94 -16.21
N ARG A 202 -8.41 1.09 -15.85
CA ARG A 202 -9.84 1.43 -15.90
C ARG A 202 -10.18 2.60 -14.97
N VAL A 203 -10.88 3.59 -15.50
CA VAL A 203 -11.45 4.69 -14.71
C VAL A 203 -12.92 4.83 -15.02
N CYS A 204 -13.71 5.38 -14.10
CA CYS A 204 -15.07 5.79 -14.43
C CYS A 204 -15.07 6.96 -15.43
N LEU A 205 -16.20 7.19 -16.08
CA LEU A 205 -16.34 8.26 -17.07
C LEU A 205 -16.06 9.63 -16.46
N ASP A 206 -16.61 9.94 -15.29
CA ASP A 206 -16.38 11.21 -14.58
C ASP A 206 -14.87 11.48 -14.33
N CYS A 207 -14.13 10.45 -13.92
CA CYS A 207 -12.68 10.56 -13.73
C CYS A 207 -11.95 10.69 -15.06
N TYR A 208 -12.38 9.96 -16.09
CA TYR A 208 -11.76 10.06 -17.42
C TYR A 208 -11.86 11.48 -17.97
N ASP A 209 -13.04 12.10 -17.87
CA ASP A 209 -13.28 13.46 -18.36
C ASP A 209 -12.46 14.47 -17.56
N SER A 210 -12.49 14.37 -16.23
CA SER A 210 -11.72 15.25 -15.34
C SER A 210 -10.21 15.19 -15.61
N LEU A 211 -9.67 13.98 -15.73
CA LEU A 211 -8.24 13.75 -15.99
C LEU A 211 -7.83 14.19 -17.41
N SER A 212 -8.70 13.99 -18.40
CA SER A 212 -8.46 14.40 -19.78
C SER A 212 -8.46 15.92 -19.94
N ASN A 213 -9.37 16.61 -19.24
CA ASN A 213 -9.41 18.07 -19.19
C ASN A 213 -8.15 18.62 -18.51
N ALA A 214 -7.77 18.10 -17.35
CA ALA A 214 -6.54 18.50 -16.66
C ALA A 214 -5.28 18.32 -17.53
N LYS A 215 -5.19 17.21 -18.28
CA LYS A 215 -4.07 16.95 -19.20
C LYS A 215 -4.04 17.93 -20.38
N THR A 216 -5.21 18.39 -20.83
CA THR A 216 -5.33 19.35 -21.94
C THR A 216 -4.91 20.76 -21.48
N GLU A 217 -5.33 21.17 -20.29
CA GLU A 217 -4.95 22.48 -19.74
C GLU A 217 -3.44 22.57 -19.46
N GLN A 218 -2.81 21.49 -18.98
CA GLN A 218 -1.34 21.43 -18.84
C GLN A 218 -0.61 21.60 -20.18
N ARG A 219 -1.18 21.11 -21.28
CA ARG A 219 -0.62 21.28 -22.64
C ARG A 219 -0.79 22.70 -23.17
N LYS A 220 -1.90 23.38 -22.84
CA LYS A 220 -2.10 24.79 -23.25
C LYS A 220 -1.14 25.73 -22.51
N ASN A 221 -0.93 25.51 -21.21
CA ASN A 221 0.00 26.33 -20.41
C ASN A 221 1.48 26.14 -20.78
N THR A 222 1.85 25.07 -21.47
CA THR A 222 3.25 24.82 -21.90
C THR A 222 3.57 25.40 -23.29
N VAL A 223 2.57 25.88 -24.04
CA VAL A 223 2.74 26.35 -25.44
C VAL A 223 2.80 27.89 -25.55
N VAL A 224 2.77 28.63 -24.43
CA VAL A 224 2.77 30.12 -24.43
C VAL A 224 4.14 30.75 -24.11
N ALA A 225 5.23 29.99 -24.08
CA ALA A 225 6.59 30.58 -24.03
C ALA A 225 7.11 30.86 -25.46
N PRO A 226 7.36 32.12 -25.86
CA PRO A 226 7.89 32.40 -27.19
C PRO A 226 9.39 32.10 -27.27
N ASN A 227 9.74 31.31 -28.28
CA ASN A 227 11.01 31.20 -29.01
C ASN A 227 12.32 31.58 -28.28
N SER A 228 13.15 30.57 -28.06
CA SER A 228 14.55 30.61 -28.53
C SER A 228 14.96 29.22 -28.99
N ALA A 229 15.23 29.13 -30.28
CA ALA A 229 15.72 27.95 -30.96
C ALA A 229 17.14 27.63 -30.53
N THR A 230 17.42 26.36 -30.23
CA THR A 230 18.66 25.69 -30.65
C THR A 230 18.44 24.19 -30.69
N ASN A 231 18.71 23.61 -31.86
CA ASN A 231 18.81 22.18 -32.11
C ASN A 231 19.85 21.53 -31.21
N SER A 232 19.55 20.34 -30.67
CA SER A 232 20.50 19.23 -30.52
C SER A 232 19.76 17.96 -30.09
N ALA A 233 19.80 16.94 -30.94
CA ALA A 233 19.58 15.55 -30.52
C ALA A 233 20.76 15.13 -29.62
N PRO A 234 20.55 14.19 -28.69
CA PRO A 234 21.03 12.86 -29.03
C PRO A 234 20.13 11.69 -28.59
N ASN A 235 20.31 10.64 -29.37
CA ASN A 235 19.92 9.26 -29.20
C ASN A 235 20.45 8.67 -27.88
N ALA A 236 19.59 8.02 -27.08
CA ALA A 236 20.02 7.10 -26.03
C ALA A 236 19.04 5.93 -25.93
N LYS A 237 19.47 4.80 -26.47
CA LYS A 237 18.93 3.47 -26.18
C LYS A 237 19.32 3.11 -24.75
N SER A 238 18.35 2.71 -23.92
CA SER A 238 18.61 1.84 -22.77
C SER A 238 17.45 0.88 -22.55
N ASN A 239 17.74 -0.39 -22.82
CA ASN A 239 17.05 -1.56 -22.30
C ASN A 239 17.21 -1.64 -20.78
N ASN A 240 16.13 -1.90 -20.03
CA ASN A 240 15.89 -3.19 -19.35
C ASN A 240 14.82 -3.10 -18.25
N ASN A 241 13.85 -4.03 -18.38
CA ASN A 241 13.14 -4.78 -17.35
C ASN A 241 12.92 -4.15 -15.97
N THR A 242 11.73 -3.57 -15.79
CA THR A 242 11.01 -3.62 -14.52
C THR A 242 9.82 -4.54 -14.66
N GLN A 243 9.83 -5.63 -13.90
CA GLN A 243 8.81 -6.66 -13.86
C GLN A 243 7.47 -6.06 -13.41
N ASP A 244 6.46 -6.41 -14.20
CA ASP A 244 5.10 -5.89 -14.22
C ASP A 244 4.29 -6.45 -13.04
N SER A 245 3.97 -5.64 -12.02
CA SER A 245 3.00 -6.00 -10.98
C SER A 245 1.59 -5.55 -11.37
N SER A 246 1.10 -6.00 -12.54
CA SER A 246 -0.27 -5.70 -12.99
C SER A 246 -1.04 -6.94 -13.44
N ALA A 247 -1.48 -7.72 -12.45
CA ALA A 247 -2.71 -8.51 -12.46
C ALA A 247 -2.74 -9.37 -11.20
N GLU A 248 -3.30 -8.85 -10.10
CA GLU A 248 -3.85 -9.73 -9.08
C GLU A 248 -5.28 -10.04 -9.52
N ASP A 249 -5.42 -11.06 -10.38
CA ASP A 249 -6.58 -11.94 -10.33
C ASP A 249 -6.46 -12.71 -9.00
N ASP A 250 -7.28 -12.33 -8.03
CA ASP A 250 -7.53 -13.11 -6.82
C ASP A 250 -8.30 -14.37 -7.24
N SER A 251 -7.57 -15.39 -7.72
CA SER A 251 -8.04 -16.77 -7.71
C SER A 251 -8.11 -17.19 -6.25
N ASP A 252 -9.34 -17.28 -5.73
CA ASP A 252 -9.64 -17.70 -4.38
C ASP A 252 -9.76 -19.23 -4.36
N ASP A 253 -8.70 -19.91 -3.93
CA ASP A 253 -8.78 -21.23 -3.29
C ASP A 253 -7.82 -21.15 -2.10
N ASP A 254 -8.35 -21.15 -0.88
CA ASP A 254 -7.63 -21.53 0.34
C ASP A 254 -8.63 -21.60 1.51
N GLU A 255 -8.61 -22.77 2.18
CA GLU A 255 -9.43 -23.17 3.32
C GLU A 255 -9.18 -22.30 4.57
N GLU A 256 -10.23 -22.09 5.37
CA GLU A 256 -10.18 -21.40 6.67
C GLU A 256 -9.30 -22.19 7.67
N GLN A 257 -8.09 -21.70 7.93
CA GLN A 257 -7.32 -22.12 9.10
C GLN A 257 -7.64 -21.23 10.29
N LYS A 258 -7.87 -21.87 11.44
CA LYS A 258 -8.19 -21.23 12.72
C LYS A 258 -7.06 -20.26 13.14
N GLU A 259 -7.33 -18.97 13.07
CA GLU A 259 -6.35 -17.91 13.29
C GLU A 259 -5.93 -17.83 14.77
N THR A 260 -4.66 -18.09 15.08
CA THR A 260 -4.07 -17.77 16.38
C THR A 260 -3.60 -16.32 16.34
N HIS A 261 -4.27 -15.44 17.08
CA HIS A 261 -3.86 -14.05 17.22
C HIS A 261 -2.63 -13.96 18.14
N ASP A 262 -1.44 -13.84 17.55
CA ASP A 262 -0.24 -13.47 18.27
C ASP A 262 -0.18 -11.94 18.39
N GLU A 263 0.03 -11.42 19.61
CA GLU A 263 0.23 -9.98 19.85
C GLU A 263 1.41 -9.45 19.00
N PRO A 264 1.31 -8.20 18.50
CA PRO A 264 2.41 -7.60 17.75
C PRO A 264 3.62 -7.39 18.66
N LYS A 265 4.80 -7.46 18.06
CA LYS A 265 6.07 -7.28 18.75
C LYS A 265 6.80 -6.08 18.19
N PHE A 266 7.05 -5.08 19.03
CA PHE A 266 7.88 -3.92 18.71
C PHE A 266 9.24 -4.02 19.39
N TYR A 267 10.29 -3.75 18.63
CA TYR A 267 11.68 -3.92 19.00
C TYR A 267 12.30 -2.56 19.35
N GLY A 268 12.80 -2.43 20.58
CA GLY A 268 13.55 -1.26 21.04
C GLY A 268 12.93 -0.49 22.20
N ASP A 269 11.67 -0.76 22.57
CA ASP A 269 11.02 -0.12 23.73
C ASP A 269 11.41 -0.74 25.09
N ALA A 270 12.05 -1.92 25.08
CA ALA A 270 12.28 -2.73 26.28
C ALA A 270 13.40 -2.26 27.24
N ASP A 271 14.16 -1.21 26.93
CA ASP A 271 15.26 -0.75 27.80
C ASP A 271 14.86 0.29 28.86
N LYS A 272 13.56 0.49 29.15
CA LYS A 272 13.11 1.48 30.16
C LYS A 272 12.83 0.93 31.56
N ASN A 273 12.80 -0.39 31.77
CA ASN A 273 12.38 -0.98 33.04
C ASN A 273 13.44 -1.83 33.78
N ASP A 274 14.66 -1.97 33.28
CA ASP A 274 15.73 -2.74 33.94
C ASP A 274 16.80 -1.88 34.65
N GLU A 275 16.57 -0.56 34.79
CA GLU A 275 17.32 0.29 35.73
C GLU A 275 16.43 0.71 36.90
N LYS A 276 16.16 -0.24 37.81
CA LYS A 276 15.83 0.08 39.20
C LYS A 276 16.19 -1.02 40.18
#